data_AF-A0A165F557-F1
#
_entry.id   AF-A0A165F557-F1
#
_cell.length_a   1.000
_cell.length_b   1.000
_cell.length_c   1.000
_cell.angle_alpha   90.00
_cell.angle_beta   90.00
_cell.angle_gamma   90.00
#
_symmetry.space_group_name_H-M   'P 1'
#
loop_
_entity.id
_entity.type
_entity.pdbx_description
1 polymer ?
#
loop_
_entity_poly.entity_id
_entity_poly.type
_entity_poly.pdbx_seq_one_letter_code
_entity_poly.pdbx_strand_id
1 'polypeptide(L)'
;MARDNKAALKFNGAGSHAVLNQPIMSRNTPTEQVLFAVLRSGISVGVLFDTQLRAFSRRTDAGQVDTLRAVFANSTALKNASEYFSRLLSTEWADIESSDSEVEYDYESDSDLEDTDDGEDVNDYVFDELPFAMRSALAADDEKSESTKSADEDVDDAFTLSKLDATLMTSSTAEVSCNIAQITRTLPAVAHKTLEAFVYYTMTGKIEFAPLKSQPPSVRREKAQAERKPFDPPLCSPKSMYRFAHMCEMDQLKNLALKDIESKLSVDNILEELFSRLTCRYLELQKLEVSYLLKNLSANLMSFIPGWIAKVASGELGPMGGDVLAILFEKLAEKVISLNDKPALKCRYCYSTNCNRRCHNCGRNF
;
A
#
# COMPACT_ATOMS: atom_id res chain seq x y z
N MET A 1 46.74 -35.72 -56.48
CA MET A 1 45.56 -35.43 -57.31
C MET A 1 44.35 -35.84 -56.49
N ALA A 2 43.87 -35.00 -55.57
CA ALA A 2 43.05 -33.81 -55.76
C ALA A 2 41.60 -34.12 -56.19
N ARG A 3 40.68 -33.53 -55.40
CA ARG A 3 39.22 -33.38 -55.51
C ARG A 3 38.38 -34.29 -54.61
N ASP A 4 37.35 -33.82 -53.91
CA ASP A 4 37.08 -32.53 -53.27
C ASP A 4 35.88 -32.72 -52.33
N ASN A 5 35.85 -31.89 -51.30
CA ASN A 5 34.90 -31.76 -50.19
C ASN A 5 33.39 -31.79 -50.51
N LYS A 6 32.60 -32.39 -49.60
CA LYS A 6 31.40 -31.70 -49.06
C LYS A 6 31.12 -32.11 -47.61
N ALA A 7 31.17 -31.11 -46.75
CA ALA A 7 31.06 -31.18 -45.29
C ALA A 7 29.64 -31.50 -44.81
N ALA A 8 29.54 -32.37 -43.79
CA ALA A 8 28.35 -32.55 -42.98
C ALA A 8 28.62 -31.96 -41.58
N LEU A 9 28.21 -30.70 -41.40
CA LEU A 9 28.15 -30.03 -40.10
C LEU A 9 26.95 -30.59 -39.32
N LYS A 10 27.24 -31.43 -38.33
CA LYS A 10 26.35 -31.69 -37.19
C LYS A 10 26.54 -30.54 -36.20
N PHE A 11 25.49 -29.76 -35.96
CA PHE A 11 25.31 -29.04 -34.69
C PHE A 11 23.83 -29.05 -34.35
N ASN A 12 23.48 -29.87 -33.36
CA ASN A 12 22.20 -29.86 -32.68
C ASN A 12 22.16 -28.61 -31.80
N GLY A 13 21.26 -27.68 -32.13
CA GLY A 13 20.96 -26.50 -31.31
C GLY A 13 19.47 -26.45 -31.01
N ALA A 14 18.96 -27.42 -30.25
CA ALA A 14 17.69 -27.25 -29.55
C ALA A 14 17.99 -26.40 -28.31
N GLY A 15 17.74 -25.09 -28.40
CA GLY A 15 17.75 -24.19 -27.26
C GLY A 15 16.62 -24.58 -26.30
N SER A 16 16.92 -25.50 -25.40
CA SER A 16 16.07 -25.78 -24.25
C SER A 16 16.07 -24.54 -23.35
N HIS A 17 14.97 -23.79 -23.37
CA HIS A 17 14.64 -22.82 -22.33
C HIS A 17 14.64 -23.58 -20.99
N ALA A 18 15.70 -23.41 -20.21
CA ALA A 18 15.72 -23.84 -18.83
C ALA A 18 14.79 -22.91 -18.06
N VAL A 19 13.49 -23.24 -18.05
CA VAL A 19 12.61 -22.82 -16.97
C VAL A 19 13.25 -23.41 -15.72
N LEU A 20 13.91 -22.57 -14.94
CA LEU A 20 14.42 -22.97 -13.62
C LEU A 20 13.21 -23.48 -12.85
N ASN A 21 13.13 -24.80 -12.69
CA ASN A 21 12.19 -25.47 -11.80
C ASN A 21 12.52 -25.03 -10.37
N GLN A 22 12.04 -23.84 -9.99
CA GLN A 22 12.04 -23.43 -8.60
C GLN A 22 11.09 -24.38 -7.86
N PRO A 23 11.50 -24.91 -6.69
CA PRO A 23 10.63 -25.76 -5.91
C PRO A 23 9.36 -24.98 -5.55
N ILE A 24 8.20 -25.55 -5.89
CA ILE A 24 6.90 -24.97 -5.57
C ILE A 24 6.79 -24.94 -4.05
N MET A 25 6.92 -23.76 -3.46
CA MET A 25 6.79 -23.58 -2.02
C MET A 25 5.32 -23.69 -1.62
N SER A 26 5.03 -24.45 -0.57
CA SER A 26 3.68 -24.51 0.00
C SER A 26 3.26 -23.13 0.50
N ARG A 27 2.01 -22.70 0.27
CA ARG A 27 1.49 -21.40 0.75
C ARG A 27 1.53 -21.23 2.27
N ASN A 28 1.67 -22.33 3.02
CA ASN A 28 1.77 -22.32 4.48
C ASN A 28 3.22 -22.33 4.98
N THR A 29 4.19 -22.06 4.10
CA THR A 29 5.60 -22.04 4.47
C THR A 29 5.87 -20.85 5.40
N PRO A 30 6.53 -21.03 6.55
CA PRO A 30 6.89 -19.93 7.43
C PRO A 30 7.71 -18.87 6.69
N THR A 31 7.48 -17.59 6.99
CA THR A 31 8.10 -16.47 6.28
C THR A 31 9.64 -16.51 6.33
N GLU A 32 10.23 -17.01 7.41
CA GLU A 32 11.67 -17.21 7.52
C GLU A 32 12.21 -18.20 6.48
N GLN A 33 11.48 -19.28 6.19
CA GLN A 33 11.86 -20.25 5.16
C GLN A 33 11.68 -19.67 3.75
N VAL A 34 10.67 -18.81 3.55
CA VAL A 34 10.51 -18.03 2.31
C VAL A 34 11.71 -17.12 2.10
N LEU A 35 12.13 -16.36 3.13
CA LEU A 35 13.32 -15.52 3.08
C LEU A 35 14.57 -16.32 2.72
N PHE A 36 14.78 -17.47 3.35
CA PHE A 36 15.92 -18.35 3.05
C PHE A 36 15.88 -18.87 1.61
N ALA A 37 14.70 -19.20 1.07
CA ALA A 37 14.55 -19.63 -0.31
C ALA A 37 14.89 -18.48 -1.28
N VAL A 38 14.41 -17.27 -1.01
CA VAL A 38 14.72 -16.06 -1.79
C VAL A 38 16.22 -15.78 -1.78
N LEU A 39 16.85 -15.78 -0.61
CA LEU A 39 18.29 -15.57 -0.47
C LEU A 39 19.10 -16.66 -1.18
N ARG A 40 18.71 -17.94 -1.02
CA ARG A 40 19.38 -19.06 -1.71
C ARG A 40 19.30 -18.92 -3.22
N SER A 41 18.14 -18.54 -3.75
CA SER A 41 17.96 -18.27 -5.19
C SER A 41 18.83 -17.10 -5.63
N GLY A 42 18.84 -16.00 -4.88
CA GLY A 42 19.66 -14.82 -5.18
C GLY A 42 21.16 -15.12 -5.19
N ILE A 43 21.67 -15.91 -4.23
CA ILE A 43 23.08 -16.33 -4.19
C ILE A 43 23.43 -17.23 -5.38
N SER A 44 22.51 -18.11 -5.80
CA SER A 44 22.77 -19.08 -6.85
C SER A 44 22.69 -18.49 -8.26
N VAL A 45 21.75 -17.56 -8.47
CA VAL A 45 21.43 -16.97 -9.80
C VAL A 45 22.08 -15.59 -9.97
N GLY A 46 22.45 -14.93 -8.88
CA GLY A 46 22.96 -13.55 -8.88
C GLY A 46 21.87 -12.48 -8.95
N VAL A 47 20.59 -12.87 -8.97
CA VAL A 47 19.43 -11.96 -9.00
C VAL A 47 18.46 -12.29 -7.88
N LEU A 48 18.30 -11.35 -6.96
CA LEU A 48 17.39 -11.49 -5.81
C LEU A 48 15.95 -11.06 -6.16
N PHE A 49 15.80 -10.04 -6.98
CA PHE A 49 14.51 -9.48 -7.40
C PHE A 49 14.32 -9.69 -8.90
N ASP A 50 13.36 -10.54 -9.26
CA ASP A 50 13.04 -10.96 -10.63
C ASP A 50 11.72 -10.34 -11.14
N THR A 51 11.03 -9.58 -10.30
CA THR A 51 9.71 -9.01 -10.57
C THR A 51 9.74 -7.50 -10.32
N GLN A 52 9.15 -6.73 -11.23
CA GLN A 52 8.99 -5.29 -11.12
C GLN A 52 7.49 -4.94 -11.08
N LEU A 53 7.01 -4.44 -9.94
CA LEU A 53 5.64 -4.00 -9.78
C LEU A 53 5.59 -2.47 -9.81
N ARG A 54 4.70 -1.87 -10.58
CA ARG A 54 4.59 -0.41 -10.73
C ARG A 54 3.32 0.11 -10.07
N ALA A 55 3.44 1.13 -9.22
CA ALA A 55 2.35 1.72 -8.44
C ALA A 55 2.51 3.24 -8.34
N PHE A 56 1.39 3.95 -8.12
CA PHE A 56 1.41 5.41 -8.05
C PHE A 56 1.93 5.90 -6.68
N SER A 57 2.79 6.92 -6.66
CA SER A 57 3.41 7.45 -5.43
C SER A 57 2.88 8.81 -4.99
N ARG A 58 2.24 9.56 -5.88
CA ARG A 58 1.85 10.96 -5.64
C ARG A 58 0.42 11.22 -6.08
N ARG A 59 -0.26 12.11 -5.35
CA ARG A 59 -1.53 12.72 -5.73
C ARG A 59 -1.32 14.18 -6.11
N THR A 60 -2.05 14.63 -7.12
CA THR A 60 -2.13 16.03 -7.54
C THR A 60 -3.21 16.76 -6.73
N ASP A 61 -3.18 18.09 -6.76
CA ASP A 61 -4.18 18.95 -6.08
C ASP A 61 -5.61 18.72 -6.59
N ALA A 62 -5.75 18.19 -7.81
CA ALA A 62 -7.03 17.79 -8.39
C ALA A 62 -7.53 16.42 -7.89
N GLY A 63 -6.80 15.77 -6.98
CA GLY A 63 -7.13 14.45 -6.44
C GLY A 63 -6.71 13.27 -7.33
N GLN A 64 -6.06 13.53 -8.48
CA GLN A 64 -5.62 12.49 -9.42
C GLN A 64 -4.23 11.96 -9.06
N VAL A 65 -3.90 10.74 -9.47
CA VAL A 65 -2.55 10.15 -9.29
C VAL A 65 -1.74 10.25 -10.58
N ASP A 66 -0.45 10.59 -10.49
CA ASP A 66 0.37 10.88 -11.68
C ASP A 66 1.71 10.14 -11.75
N THR A 67 2.37 9.91 -10.63
CA THR A 67 3.77 9.46 -10.61
C THR A 67 3.85 7.96 -10.39
N LEU A 68 4.20 7.20 -11.44
CA LEU A 68 4.32 5.76 -11.39
C LEU A 68 5.75 5.32 -11.04
N ARG A 69 5.95 4.71 -9.87
CA ARG A 69 7.24 4.22 -9.37
C ARG A 69 7.31 2.70 -9.33
N ALA A 70 8.50 2.15 -9.46
CA ALA A 70 8.75 0.71 -9.46
C ALA A 70 9.14 0.20 -8.06
N VAL A 71 8.53 -0.91 -7.67
CA VAL A 71 8.88 -1.71 -6.48
C VAL A 71 9.41 -3.05 -6.99
N PHE A 72 10.63 -3.39 -6.60
CA PHE A 72 11.27 -4.65 -6.97
C PHE A 72 10.93 -5.74 -5.94
N ALA A 73 10.57 -6.92 -6.44
CA ALA A 73 10.10 -8.03 -5.62
C ALA A 73 10.63 -9.37 -6.13
N ASN A 74 10.53 -10.39 -5.28
CA ASN A 74 10.84 -11.77 -5.64
C ASN A 74 9.54 -12.55 -5.94
N SER A 75 9.46 -13.15 -7.12
CA SER A 75 8.28 -13.87 -7.59
C SER A 75 7.91 -15.06 -6.70
N THR A 76 8.89 -15.73 -6.08
CA THR A 76 8.64 -16.84 -5.15
C THR A 76 7.94 -16.34 -3.89
N ALA A 77 8.41 -15.22 -3.32
CA ALA A 77 7.79 -14.62 -2.15
C ALA A 77 6.35 -14.15 -2.44
N LEU A 78 6.14 -13.49 -3.59
CA LEU A 78 4.81 -13.01 -4.00
C LEU A 78 3.82 -14.17 -4.22
N LYS A 79 4.23 -15.21 -4.97
CA LYS A 79 3.39 -16.40 -5.22
C LYS A 79 3.06 -17.17 -3.95
N ASN A 80 3.99 -17.19 -3.00
CA ASN A 80 3.76 -17.79 -1.70
C ASN A 80 2.72 -17.01 -0.88
N ALA A 81 2.77 -15.67 -0.94
CA ALA A 81 1.89 -14.79 -0.18
C ALA A 81 0.42 -14.89 -0.60
N SER A 82 0.11 -15.01 -1.90
CA SER A 82 -1.27 -15.14 -2.37
C SER A 82 -1.39 -15.79 -3.76
N GLU A 83 -2.54 -16.43 -3.99
CA GLU A 83 -2.94 -16.92 -5.31
C GLU A 83 -3.10 -15.79 -6.34
N TYR A 84 -3.49 -14.60 -5.87
CA TYR A 84 -3.56 -13.40 -6.72
C TYR A 84 -2.25 -13.19 -7.48
N PHE A 85 -1.10 -13.31 -6.81
CA PHE A 85 0.21 -13.15 -7.46
C PHE A 85 0.62 -14.33 -8.32
N SER A 86 0.14 -15.54 -8.00
CA SER A 86 0.34 -16.70 -8.88
C SER A 86 -0.34 -16.50 -10.23
N ARG A 87 -1.55 -15.89 -10.24
CA ARG A 87 -2.24 -15.49 -11.47
C ARG A 87 -1.60 -14.26 -12.12
N LEU A 88 -1.34 -13.20 -11.37
CA LEU A 88 -0.75 -11.94 -11.86
C LEU A 88 0.58 -12.15 -12.59
N LEU A 89 1.43 -13.04 -12.04
CA LEU A 89 2.74 -13.34 -12.60
C LEU A 89 2.73 -14.49 -13.62
N SER A 90 1.55 -15.05 -13.92
CA SER A 90 1.40 -16.01 -15.00
C SER A 90 1.47 -15.30 -16.36
N THR A 91 1.77 -16.06 -17.40
CA THR A 91 1.75 -15.58 -18.78
C THR A 91 0.35 -15.19 -19.23
N GLU A 92 -0.69 -15.87 -18.72
CA GLU A 92 -2.10 -15.64 -19.07
C GLU A 92 -2.61 -14.26 -18.64
N TRP A 93 -1.99 -13.63 -17.63
CA TRP A 93 -2.36 -12.27 -17.22
C TRP A 93 -2.00 -11.21 -18.27
N ALA A 94 -0.95 -11.44 -19.06
CA ALA A 94 -0.56 -10.50 -20.11
C ALA A 94 -1.61 -10.41 -21.24
N ASP A 95 -2.42 -11.47 -21.41
CA ASP A 95 -3.50 -11.51 -22.40
C ASP A 95 -4.81 -10.88 -21.90
N ILE A 96 -4.86 -10.51 -20.61
CA ILE A 96 -5.96 -9.72 -20.01
C ILE A 96 -5.56 -8.25 -20.07
N GLU A 97 -5.29 -7.74 -21.28
CA GLU A 97 -5.31 -6.31 -21.50
C GLU A 97 -6.75 -5.81 -21.32
N SER A 98 -6.93 -4.80 -20.46
CA SER A 98 -8.02 -3.84 -20.59
C SER A 98 -9.46 -4.41 -20.44
N SER A 99 -9.74 -5.18 -19.39
CA SER A 99 -11.12 -5.36 -18.94
C SER A 99 -11.40 -4.45 -17.75
N ASP A 100 -11.52 -3.16 -18.05
CA ASP A 100 -12.52 -2.23 -17.52
C ASP A 100 -13.04 -2.49 -16.09
N SER A 101 -12.13 -2.56 -15.11
CA SER A 101 -12.50 -2.37 -13.72
C SER A 101 -12.24 -0.91 -13.38
N GLU A 102 -13.19 -0.03 -13.75
CA GLU A 102 -13.36 1.31 -13.19
C GLU A 102 -13.67 1.25 -11.68
N VAL A 103 -12.92 0.46 -10.92
CA VAL A 103 -12.92 0.57 -9.47
C VAL A 103 -12.05 1.76 -9.18
N GLU A 104 -12.67 2.94 -9.19
CA GLU A 104 -12.07 4.19 -8.76
C GLU A 104 -11.39 3.94 -7.41
N TYR A 105 -10.06 3.85 -7.45
CA TYR A 105 -9.26 3.63 -6.27
C TYR A 105 -9.28 4.96 -5.52
N ASP A 106 -10.10 4.99 -4.48
CA ASP A 106 -10.28 6.17 -3.68
C ASP A 106 -9.03 6.40 -2.84
N TYR A 107 -8.18 7.29 -3.29
CA TYR A 107 -6.97 7.64 -2.57
C TYR A 107 -7.29 8.61 -1.42
N GLU A 108 -8.44 9.30 -1.40
CA GLU A 108 -8.75 10.44 -0.52
C GLU A 108 -8.35 10.22 0.95
N SER A 109 -8.69 9.08 1.51
CA SER A 109 -8.48 8.74 2.92
C SER A 109 -7.11 8.11 3.25
N ASP A 110 -6.26 7.85 2.26
CA ASP A 110 -5.06 7.03 2.39
C ASP A 110 -3.80 7.88 2.67
N SER A 111 -3.08 7.56 3.76
CA SER A 111 -1.91 8.30 4.30
C SER A 111 -0.56 7.97 3.64
N ASP A 112 -0.56 7.30 2.49
CA ASP A 112 0.62 6.68 1.88
C ASP A 112 0.91 7.19 0.46
N LEU A 113 0.23 8.27 0.05
CA LEU A 113 0.61 9.10 -1.08
C LEU A 113 1.20 10.42 -0.61
N GLU A 114 2.14 10.94 -1.38
CA GLU A 114 2.64 12.32 -1.25
C GLU A 114 1.58 13.28 -1.81
N ASP A 115 1.18 14.29 -1.03
CA ASP A 115 0.27 15.35 -1.45
C ASP A 115 1.13 16.56 -1.94
N THR A 116 0.74 17.24 -3.01
CA THR A 116 1.54 18.31 -3.65
C THR A 116 1.81 19.54 -2.78
N ASP A 117 1.07 19.71 -1.68
CA ASP A 117 1.17 20.85 -0.73
C ASP A 117 1.86 20.48 0.60
N ASP A 118 2.45 19.29 0.71
CA ASP A 118 3.38 18.99 1.81
C ASP A 118 4.74 19.66 1.51
N GLY A 119 4.75 20.99 1.51
CA GLY A 119 5.96 21.79 1.49
C GLY A 119 6.86 21.44 2.66
N GLU A 120 8.10 21.06 2.32
CA GLU A 120 9.26 20.92 3.22
C GLU A 120 9.14 19.89 4.35
N ASP A 121 9.39 18.62 4.04
CA ASP A 121 10.37 17.77 4.74
C ASP A 121 10.27 16.32 4.23
N VAL A 122 10.95 16.03 3.12
CA VAL A 122 11.41 14.67 2.86
C VAL A 122 12.88 14.78 2.50
N ASN A 123 13.73 14.45 3.48
CA ASN A 123 15.03 13.84 3.20
C ASN A 123 14.76 12.62 2.32
N ASP A 124 14.72 12.85 1.01
CA ASP A 124 14.99 11.83 0.03
C ASP A 124 16.42 11.37 0.35
N TYR A 125 16.54 10.25 1.06
CA TYR A 125 17.81 9.55 1.12
C TYR A 125 18.09 9.07 -0.30
N VAL A 126 18.73 9.96 -1.04
CA VAL A 126 19.45 9.73 -2.28
C VAL A 126 20.24 8.44 -2.10
N PHE A 127 19.77 7.35 -2.69
CA PHE A 127 20.57 6.18 -2.97
C PHE A 127 21.50 6.53 -4.14
N ASP A 128 22.45 7.43 -3.87
CA ASP A 128 23.48 7.83 -4.83
C ASP A 128 24.76 8.23 -4.09
N GLU A 129 25.20 7.37 -3.17
CA GLU A 129 26.59 7.32 -2.72
C GLU A 129 27.02 5.86 -2.53
N LEU A 130 27.32 5.19 -3.65
CA LEU A 130 28.26 4.08 -3.60
C LEU A 130 29.67 4.63 -3.27
N PRO A 131 30.41 4.06 -2.31
CA PRO A 131 31.71 4.58 -1.89
C PRO A 131 32.72 4.68 -3.05
N PHE A 132 33.37 5.85 -3.13
CA PHE A 132 34.44 6.25 -4.07
C PHE A 132 35.62 5.27 -4.18
N ALA A 133 35.73 4.27 -3.31
CA ALA A 133 36.86 3.34 -3.23
C ALA A 133 36.93 2.29 -4.35
N MET A 134 35.97 2.24 -5.29
CA MET A 134 35.99 1.26 -6.39
C MET A 134 36.27 1.87 -7.77
N ARG A 135 36.57 3.18 -7.87
CA ARG A 135 36.93 3.85 -9.14
C ARG A 135 38.44 3.93 -9.44
N SER A 136 39.31 3.48 -8.55
CA SER A 136 40.78 3.57 -8.74
C SER A 136 41.44 2.28 -9.24
N ALA A 137 40.89 1.68 -10.30
CA ALA A 137 41.60 0.68 -11.08
C ALA A 137 41.07 0.71 -12.51
N LEU A 138 41.45 1.74 -13.27
CA LEU A 138 41.49 1.80 -14.75
C LEU A 138 41.70 3.27 -15.17
N ALA A 139 42.95 3.75 -15.07
CA ALA A 139 43.55 4.83 -15.87
C ALA A 139 44.83 5.30 -15.16
N ALA A 140 45.93 4.59 -15.41
CA ALA A 140 47.27 5.15 -15.29
C ALA A 140 47.69 5.63 -16.68
N ASP A 141 48.61 6.61 -16.71
CA ASP A 141 49.26 7.25 -17.86
C ASP A 141 48.44 8.42 -18.46
N ASP A 142 48.94 9.64 -18.69
CA ASP A 142 50.30 10.20 -18.65
C ASP A 142 50.20 11.75 -18.58
N GLU A 143 51.28 12.42 -18.21
CA GLU A 143 51.37 13.82 -17.80
C GLU A 143 51.23 14.92 -18.90
N LYS A 144 51.00 16.14 -18.39
CA LYS A 144 51.62 17.45 -18.78
C LYS A 144 51.07 18.22 -20.01
N SER A 145 50.58 19.44 -19.79
CA SER A 145 51.38 20.69 -19.69
C SER A 145 50.54 21.97 -19.90
N GLU A 146 51.05 23.10 -19.41
CA GLU A 146 50.47 24.44 -19.30
C GLU A 146 50.31 25.26 -20.61
N SER A 147 49.43 26.28 -20.52
CA SER A 147 49.63 27.71 -20.91
C SER A 147 48.80 28.34 -22.05
N THR A 148 48.13 29.44 -21.66
CA THR A 148 47.97 30.78 -22.29
C THR A 148 47.05 31.07 -23.50
N LYS A 149 46.02 31.90 -23.22
CA LYS A 149 45.46 33.10 -23.89
C LYS A 149 45.66 33.33 -25.42
N SER A 150 44.56 33.58 -26.17
CA SER A 150 44.12 34.91 -26.68
C SER A 150 43.12 34.87 -27.87
N ALA A 151 42.08 35.73 -27.78
CA ALA A 151 41.43 36.60 -28.80
C ALA A 151 40.86 36.10 -30.16
N ASP A 152 39.57 36.45 -30.35
CA ASP A 152 38.81 37.00 -31.50
C ASP A 152 38.81 36.33 -32.90
N GLU A 153 37.62 35.99 -33.44
CA GLU A 153 36.85 36.81 -34.43
C GLU A 153 35.61 36.04 -34.98
N ASP A 154 34.65 36.82 -35.48
CA ASP A 154 33.23 36.58 -35.77
C ASP A 154 32.90 35.68 -36.98
N VAL A 155 31.69 35.06 -37.00
CA VAL A 155 30.71 35.19 -38.12
C VAL A 155 29.29 34.82 -37.67
N ASP A 156 28.34 35.68 -38.03
CA ASP A 156 26.87 35.58 -37.94
C ASP A 156 26.26 34.34 -38.62
N ASP A 157 25.16 33.77 -38.09
CA ASP A 157 23.88 33.73 -38.83
C ASP A 157 22.68 33.39 -37.93
N ALA A 158 21.52 33.88 -38.39
CA ALA A 158 20.36 34.22 -37.63
C ALA A 158 19.38 33.08 -37.29
N PHE A 159 18.64 33.39 -36.24
CA PHE A 159 17.44 32.79 -35.66
C PHE A 159 16.32 32.51 -36.70
N THR A 160 15.78 31.30 -36.74
CA THR A 160 14.37 31.06 -37.13
C THR A 160 13.76 29.92 -36.31
N LEU A 161 12.97 30.30 -35.30
CA LEU A 161 11.96 29.43 -34.69
C LEU A 161 10.70 29.46 -35.56
N SER A 162 10.28 28.31 -36.09
CA SER A 162 8.88 28.12 -36.48
C SER A 162 8.42 26.68 -36.30
N LYS A 163 7.40 26.53 -35.45
CA LYS A 163 6.30 25.55 -35.46
C LYS A 163 6.59 24.06 -35.18
N LEU A 164 6.26 23.68 -33.94
CA LEU A 164 5.30 22.63 -33.57
C LEU A 164 5.17 21.43 -34.53
N ASP A 165 5.66 20.26 -34.10
CA ASP A 165 4.76 19.13 -33.85
C ASP A 165 5.35 18.17 -32.80
N ALA A 166 4.46 17.55 -32.04
CA ALA A 166 4.75 16.70 -30.90
C ALA A 166 5.26 15.32 -31.34
N THR A 167 6.39 14.86 -30.82
CA THR A 167 6.70 13.42 -30.76
C THR A 167 7.61 13.13 -29.56
N LEU A 168 7.09 12.34 -28.63
CA LEU A 168 7.78 11.76 -27.48
C LEU A 168 9.11 11.12 -27.91
N MET A 169 10.22 11.57 -27.30
CA MET A 169 11.49 10.85 -27.31
C MET A 169 11.93 10.61 -25.87
N THR A 170 11.76 9.34 -25.50
CA THR A 170 12.36 8.63 -24.37
C THR A 170 13.85 8.96 -24.23
N SER A 171 14.24 9.51 -23.08
CA SER A 171 15.64 9.64 -22.70
C SER A 171 16.09 8.37 -21.99
N SER A 172 16.80 7.53 -22.71
CA SER A 172 17.39 6.28 -22.24
C SER A 172 18.51 6.57 -21.24
N THR A 173 18.32 6.21 -19.97
CA THR A 173 19.42 5.85 -19.09
C THR A 173 19.76 4.39 -19.35
N ALA A 174 21.02 4.12 -19.66
CA ALA A 174 21.49 2.80 -20.07
C ALA A 174 21.30 1.78 -18.93
N GLU A 175 20.30 0.91 -19.09
CA GLU A 175 20.07 -0.24 -18.23
C GLU A 175 21.20 -1.26 -18.44
N VAL A 176 21.84 -1.64 -17.34
CA VAL A 176 22.68 -2.85 -17.27
C VAL A 176 21.74 -4.04 -17.45
N SER A 177 21.59 -4.48 -18.70
CA SER A 177 20.70 -5.59 -19.06
C SER A 177 21.29 -6.90 -18.54
N CYS A 178 20.79 -7.36 -17.40
CA CYS A 178 20.83 -8.77 -17.06
C CYS A 178 19.67 -9.44 -17.82
N ASN A 179 19.97 -10.35 -18.74
CA ASN A 179 18.99 -11.06 -19.58
C ASN A 179 18.13 -12.09 -18.80
N ILE A 180 17.67 -11.73 -17.60
CA ILE A 180 16.62 -12.46 -16.89
C ILE A 180 15.34 -11.67 -17.17
N ALA A 181 14.39 -12.28 -17.87
CA ALA A 181 13.12 -11.65 -18.20
C ALA A 181 12.43 -11.19 -16.92
N GLN A 182 12.57 -9.91 -16.58
CA GLN A 182 11.92 -9.31 -15.42
C GLN A 182 10.43 -9.23 -15.72
N ILE A 183 9.62 -9.83 -14.85
CA ILE A 183 8.16 -9.75 -14.99
C ILE A 183 7.73 -8.36 -14.54
N THR A 184 7.33 -7.50 -15.48
CA THR A 184 6.80 -6.17 -15.16
C THR A 184 5.28 -6.18 -15.13
N ARG A 185 4.69 -5.64 -14.05
CA ARG A 185 3.23 -5.50 -13.88
C ARG A 185 2.88 -4.14 -13.28
N THR A 186 1.78 -3.54 -13.72
CA THR A 186 1.26 -2.28 -13.18
C THR A 186 0.05 -2.56 -12.29
N LEU A 187 0.06 -1.99 -11.09
CA LEU A 187 -1.01 -2.06 -10.10
C LEU A 187 -1.58 -0.64 -9.89
N PRO A 188 -2.52 -0.20 -10.74
CA PRO A 188 -3.04 1.18 -10.71
C PRO A 188 -3.92 1.47 -9.48
N ALA A 189 -4.38 0.41 -8.81
CA ALA A 189 -5.24 0.44 -7.64
C ALA A 189 -4.44 0.16 -6.35
N VAL A 190 -3.18 0.62 -6.27
CA VAL A 190 -2.32 0.45 -5.11
C VAL A 190 -1.34 1.62 -5.02
N ALA A 191 -1.15 2.17 -3.83
CA ALA A 191 -0.14 3.19 -3.57
C ALA A 191 1.27 2.56 -3.45
N HIS A 192 2.29 3.28 -3.90
CA HIS A 192 3.68 2.84 -3.90
C HIS A 192 4.16 2.44 -2.49
N LYS A 193 3.96 3.29 -1.48
CA LYS A 193 4.39 3.01 -0.10
C LYS A 193 3.70 1.78 0.50
N THR A 194 2.43 1.54 0.16
CA THR A 194 1.72 0.30 0.52
C THR A 194 2.33 -0.91 -0.16
N LEU A 195 2.64 -0.82 -1.45
CA LEU A 195 3.25 -1.91 -2.18
C LEU A 195 4.66 -2.24 -1.68
N GLU A 196 5.45 -1.23 -1.33
CA GLU A 196 6.78 -1.38 -0.74
C GLU A 196 6.73 -2.08 0.62
N ALA A 197 5.86 -1.60 1.53
CA ALA A 197 5.63 -2.24 2.81
C ALA A 197 5.12 -3.69 2.67
N PHE A 198 4.28 -3.94 1.67
CA PHE A 198 3.80 -5.28 1.36
C PHE A 198 4.93 -6.22 0.91
N VAL A 199 5.78 -5.79 -0.02
CA VAL A 199 6.91 -6.62 -0.48
C VAL A 199 7.83 -6.95 0.70
N TYR A 200 8.13 -5.96 1.55
CA TYR A 200 8.87 -6.18 2.79
C TYR A 200 8.17 -7.21 3.71
N TYR A 201 6.85 -7.12 3.87
CA TYR A 201 6.06 -8.08 4.64
C TYR A 201 6.13 -9.50 4.07
N THR A 202 6.08 -9.68 2.74
CA THR A 202 6.14 -11.03 2.14
C THR A 202 7.46 -11.77 2.46
N MET A 203 8.54 -11.01 2.68
CA MET A 203 9.86 -11.56 2.97
C MET A 203 10.16 -11.66 4.47
N THR A 204 9.59 -10.78 5.29
CA THR A 204 9.97 -10.68 6.72
C THR A 204 8.84 -11.02 7.69
N GLY A 205 7.59 -10.99 7.21
CA GLY A 205 6.39 -11.16 8.02
C GLY A 205 6.09 -9.95 8.93
N LYS A 206 6.88 -8.88 8.82
CA LYS A 206 6.73 -7.67 9.62
C LYS A 206 6.08 -6.57 8.78
N ILE A 207 5.19 -5.81 9.41
CA ILE A 207 4.53 -4.65 8.82
C ILE A 207 4.37 -3.59 9.90
N GLU A 208 4.46 -2.32 9.49
CA GLU A 208 4.22 -1.19 10.36
C GLU A 208 3.29 -0.17 9.68
N PHE A 209 2.30 0.31 10.41
CA PHE A 209 1.26 1.18 9.87
C PHE A 209 1.45 2.64 10.28
N ALA A 210 1.31 3.53 9.31
CA ALA A 210 1.24 4.96 9.52
C ALA A 210 -0.02 5.36 10.31
N PRO A 211 -0.03 6.51 11.01
CA PRO A 211 -1.24 7.02 11.67
C PRO A 211 -2.33 7.33 10.63
N LEU A 212 -3.60 7.30 11.04
CA LEU A 212 -4.71 7.63 10.14
C LEU A 212 -4.68 9.12 9.77
N LYS A 213 -5.14 9.48 8.57
CA LYS A 213 -5.26 10.89 8.16
C LYS A 213 -6.14 11.71 9.13
N SER A 214 -7.20 11.08 9.63
CA SER A 214 -8.14 11.65 10.60
C SER A 214 -7.56 11.80 12.02
N GLN A 215 -6.38 11.26 12.30
CA GLN A 215 -5.70 11.50 13.57
C GLN A 215 -5.08 12.91 13.61
N PRO A 216 -4.94 13.51 14.81
CA PRO A 216 -4.39 14.84 14.97
C PRO A 216 -3.02 15.01 14.28
N PRO A 217 -2.72 16.19 13.69
CA PRO A 217 -1.44 16.45 13.04
C PRO A 217 -0.22 16.21 13.93
N SER A 218 -0.36 16.41 15.25
CA SER A 218 0.71 16.14 16.23
C SER A 218 1.15 14.67 16.21
N VAL A 219 0.20 13.73 16.24
CA VAL A 219 0.48 12.29 16.20
C VAL A 219 1.13 11.89 14.87
N ARG A 220 0.67 12.49 13.77
CA ARG A 220 1.24 12.26 12.43
C ARG A 220 2.68 12.74 12.33
N ARG A 221 2.96 13.97 12.81
CA ARG A 221 4.31 14.55 12.82
C ARG A 221 5.26 13.78 13.72
N GLU A 222 4.81 13.40 14.92
CA GLU A 222 5.62 12.60 15.85
C GLU A 222 6.05 11.27 15.21
N LYS A 223 5.13 10.59 14.54
CA LYS A 223 5.44 9.32 13.86
C LYS A 223 6.36 9.50 12.66
N ALA A 224 6.22 10.60 11.91
CA ALA A 224 7.07 10.93 10.77
C ALA A 224 8.50 11.30 11.20
N GLN A 225 8.64 11.99 12.35
CA GLN A 225 9.92 12.44 12.91
C GLN A 225 10.62 11.41 13.79
N ALA A 226 9.97 10.30 14.11
CA ALA A 226 10.56 9.25 14.92
C ALA A 226 11.80 8.66 14.23
N GLU A 227 12.91 8.54 14.97
CA GLU A 227 14.12 7.89 14.47
C GLU A 227 13.83 6.44 14.09
N ARG A 228 14.03 6.11 12.81
CA ARG A 228 13.80 4.76 12.26
C ARG A 228 15.12 4.06 12.01
N LYS A 229 15.18 2.78 12.35
CA LYS A 229 16.34 1.94 12.09
C LYS A 229 16.29 1.41 10.66
N PRO A 230 17.43 1.11 10.02
CA PRO A 230 17.46 0.60 8.64
C PRO A 230 16.72 -0.72 8.41
N PHE A 231 16.42 -1.46 9.49
CA PHE A 231 15.71 -2.73 9.45
C PHE A 231 14.24 -2.60 9.86
N ASP A 232 13.74 -1.40 10.15
CA ASP A 232 12.32 -1.20 10.44
C ASP A 232 11.50 -1.30 9.14
N PRO A 233 10.29 -1.88 9.17
CA PRO A 233 9.46 -2.03 7.96
C PRO A 233 9.08 -0.66 7.37
N PRO A 234 8.93 -0.50 6.04
CA PRO A 234 8.35 0.73 5.49
C PRO A 234 6.96 1.01 6.08
N LEU A 235 6.64 2.29 6.32
CA LEU A 235 5.31 2.67 6.82
C LEU A 235 4.31 2.68 5.65
N CYS A 236 3.13 2.11 5.90
CA CYS A 236 2.01 2.19 4.96
C CYS A 236 0.71 2.61 5.65
N SER A 237 -0.23 3.12 4.86
CA SER A 237 -1.59 3.39 5.34
C SER A 237 -2.27 2.06 5.70
N PRO A 238 -2.82 1.92 6.92
CA PRO A 238 -3.55 0.71 7.28
C PRO A 238 -4.83 0.55 6.44
N LYS A 239 -5.42 1.65 5.96
CA LYS A 239 -6.58 1.64 5.05
C LYS A 239 -6.22 1.06 3.68
N SER A 240 -5.17 1.60 3.06
CA SER A 240 -4.64 1.11 1.79
C SER A 240 -4.25 -0.37 1.89
N MET A 241 -3.56 -0.74 2.98
CA MET A 241 -3.16 -2.14 3.18
C MET A 241 -4.35 -3.05 3.41
N TYR A 242 -5.39 -2.61 4.13
CA TYR A 242 -6.62 -3.40 4.31
C TYR A 242 -7.28 -3.69 2.96
N ARG A 243 -7.43 -2.65 2.10
CA ARG A 243 -7.99 -2.79 0.76
C ARG A 243 -7.17 -3.72 -0.11
N PHE A 244 -5.86 -3.53 -0.09
CA PHE A 244 -4.93 -4.33 -0.87
C PHE A 244 -4.94 -5.79 -0.43
N ALA A 245 -4.91 -6.05 0.88
CA ALA A 245 -5.00 -7.39 1.44
C ALA A 245 -6.36 -8.05 1.14
N HIS A 246 -7.46 -7.28 1.13
CA HIS A 246 -8.76 -7.78 0.68
C HIS A 246 -8.74 -8.16 -0.81
N MET A 247 -8.18 -7.31 -1.67
CA MET A 247 -8.05 -7.58 -3.12
C MET A 247 -7.18 -8.80 -3.40
N CYS A 248 -6.09 -8.98 -2.65
CA CYS A 248 -5.20 -10.12 -2.76
C CYS A 248 -5.67 -11.34 -1.95
N GLU A 249 -6.85 -11.34 -1.34
CA GLU A 249 -7.40 -12.45 -0.55
C GLU A 249 -6.47 -12.90 0.61
N MET A 250 -5.80 -11.95 1.27
CA MET A 250 -4.85 -12.20 2.35
C MET A 250 -5.46 -11.89 3.72
N ASP A 251 -6.26 -12.80 4.26
CA ASP A 251 -7.02 -12.58 5.50
C ASP A 251 -6.16 -12.23 6.71
N GLN A 252 -4.96 -12.80 6.85
CA GLN A 252 -4.07 -12.47 7.97
C GLN A 252 -3.65 -11.00 7.94
N LEU A 253 -3.21 -10.52 6.78
CA LEU A 253 -2.78 -9.14 6.58
C LEU A 253 -3.95 -8.17 6.67
N LYS A 254 -5.11 -8.56 6.11
CA LYS A 254 -6.38 -7.83 6.24
C LYS A 254 -6.75 -7.62 7.71
N ASN A 255 -6.67 -8.68 8.52
CA ASN A 255 -6.97 -8.62 9.96
C ASN A 255 -5.94 -7.81 10.75
N LEU A 256 -4.65 -7.82 10.37
CA LEU A 256 -3.63 -6.98 10.99
C LEU A 256 -3.93 -5.49 10.74
N ALA A 257 -4.25 -5.13 9.49
CA ALA A 257 -4.63 -3.78 9.14
C ALA A 257 -5.91 -3.33 9.85
N LEU A 258 -6.94 -4.19 9.91
CA LEU A 258 -8.19 -3.91 10.61
C LEU A 258 -8.00 -3.67 12.11
N LYS A 259 -7.17 -4.49 12.79
CA LYS A 259 -6.83 -4.28 14.20
C LYS A 259 -6.07 -2.98 14.44
N ASP A 260 -5.19 -2.62 13.53
CA ASP A 260 -4.46 -1.37 13.61
C ASP A 260 -5.39 -0.16 13.45
N ILE A 261 -6.33 -0.20 12.49
CA ILE A 261 -7.40 0.80 12.35
C ILE A 261 -8.19 0.92 13.67
N GLU A 262 -8.67 -0.21 14.22
CA GLU A 262 -9.42 -0.23 15.49
C GLU A 262 -8.65 0.43 16.63
N SER A 263 -7.34 0.17 16.73
CA SER A 263 -6.48 0.73 17.78
C SER A 263 -6.28 2.25 17.67
N LYS A 264 -6.51 2.82 16.48
CA LYS A 264 -6.33 4.24 16.16
C LYS A 264 -7.64 5.03 16.17
N LEU A 265 -8.77 4.38 16.40
CA LEU A 265 -10.07 5.05 16.58
C LEU A 265 -10.12 5.81 17.91
N SER A 266 -10.70 6.99 17.88
CA SER A 266 -10.88 7.91 19.00
C SER A 266 -12.23 8.63 18.89
N VAL A 267 -12.65 9.32 19.96
CA VAL A 267 -13.89 10.12 19.92
C VAL A 267 -13.77 11.27 18.92
N ASP A 268 -12.55 11.75 18.65
CA ASP A 268 -12.28 12.88 17.77
C ASP A 268 -12.34 12.50 16.29
N ASN A 269 -11.95 11.27 15.94
CA ASN A 269 -11.88 10.83 14.54
C ASN A 269 -12.99 9.86 14.10
N ILE A 270 -13.73 9.25 15.04
CA ILE A 270 -14.68 8.17 14.71
C ILE A 270 -15.74 8.57 13.68
N LEU A 271 -16.23 9.81 13.69
CA LEU A 271 -17.22 10.25 12.71
C LEU A 271 -16.60 10.42 11.32
N GLU A 272 -15.37 10.91 11.24
CA GLU A 272 -14.64 11.02 9.97
C GLU A 272 -14.36 9.64 9.38
N GLU A 273 -13.98 8.67 10.22
CA GLU A 273 -13.77 7.28 9.82
C GLU A 273 -15.07 6.61 9.37
N LEU A 274 -16.16 6.75 10.16
CA LEU A 274 -17.44 6.11 9.89
C LEU A 274 -18.07 6.55 8.57
N PHE A 275 -17.89 7.83 8.21
CA PHE A 275 -18.36 8.39 6.94
C PHE A 275 -17.29 8.37 5.85
N SER A 276 -16.15 7.72 6.07
CA SER A 276 -15.13 7.55 5.04
C SER A 276 -15.66 6.63 3.94
N ARG A 277 -15.22 6.90 2.70
CA ARG A 277 -15.57 6.08 1.53
C ARG A 277 -15.11 4.63 1.69
N LEU A 278 -13.99 4.40 2.40
CA LEU A 278 -13.51 3.07 2.73
C LEU A 278 -14.56 2.31 3.54
N THR A 279 -14.99 2.87 4.68
CA THR A 279 -15.94 2.21 5.59
C THR A 279 -17.25 1.86 4.87
N CYS A 280 -17.73 2.74 3.99
CA CYS A 280 -18.92 2.49 3.18
C CYS A 280 -18.79 1.26 2.26
N ARG A 281 -17.58 0.96 1.76
CA ARG A 281 -17.33 -0.17 0.84
C ARG A 281 -17.11 -1.50 1.57
N TYR A 282 -16.68 -1.47 2.84
CA TYR A 282 -16.31 -2.67 3.58
C TYR A 282 -17.11 -2.82 4.87
N LEU A 283 -18.12 -3.71 4.81
CA LEU A 283 -19.04 -3.97 5.91
C LEU A 283 -18.35 -4.39 7.23
N GLU A 284 -17.19 -5.06 7.15
CA GLU A 284 -16.40 -5.43 8.34
C GLU A 284 -15.90 -4.19 9.10
N LEU A 285 -15.36 -3.18 8.38
CA LEU A 285 -14.94 -1.91 8.97
C LEU A 285 -16.13 -1.13 9.52
N GLN A 286 -17.23 -1.08 8.76
CA GLN A 286 -18.45 -0.40 9.20
C GLN A 286 -19.00 -0.97 10.51
N LYS A 287 -19.07 -2.30 10.63
CA LYS A 287 -19.50 -2.96 11.87
C LYS A 287 -18.57 -2.63 13.03
N LEU A 288 -17.26 -2.63 12.79
CA LEU A 288 -16.25 -2.32 13.79
C LEU A 288 -16.39 -0.89 14.32
N GLU A 289 -16.44 0.09 13.42
CA GLU A 289 -16.54 1.51 13.74
C GLU A 289 -17.88 1.86 14.40
N VAL A 290 -19.01 1.34 13.91
CA VAL A 290 -20.31 1.50 14.57
C VAL A 290 -20.28 0.90 15.98
N SER A 291 -19.66 -0.28 16.16
CA SER A 291 -19.55 -0.88 17.49
C SER A 291 -18.71 -0.02 18.45
N TYR A 292 -17.64 0.61 17.94
CA TYR A 292 -16.79 1.52 18.71
C TYR A 292 -17.56 2.79 19.10
N LEU A 293 -18.28 3.40 18.15
CA LEU A 293 -19.13 4.56 18.36
C LEU A 293 -20.18 4.30 19.45
N LEU A 294 -20.87 3.16 19.39
CA LEU A 294 -21.90 2.79 20.36
C LEU A 294 -21.34 2.53 21.76
N LYS A 295 -20.10 2.05 21.87
CA LYS A 295 -19.43 1.85 23.17
C LYS A 295 -18.99 3.16 23.80
N ASN A 296 -18.55 4.13 23.00
CA ASN A 296 -17.97 5.41 23.44
C ASN A 296 -18.91 6.62 23.28
N LEU A 297 -20.22 6.36 23.17
CA LEU A 297 -21.22 7.42 22.97
C LEU A 297 -21.22 8.39 24.17
N SER A 298 -20.89 9.66 23.91
CA SER A 298 -20.80 10.72 24.91
C SER A 298 -21.60 11.95 24.46
N ALA A 299 -21.95 12.84 25.40
CA ALA A 299 -22.68 14.08 25.09
C ALA A 299 -21.93 14.96 24.08
N ASN A 300 -20.60 15.02 24.17
CA ASN A 300 -19.76 15.75 23.23
C ASN A 300 -19.89 15.17 21.82
N LEU A 301 -19.79 13.85 21.68
CA LEU A 301 -19.92 13.18 20.38
C LEU A 301 -21.30 13.38 19.75
N MET A 302 -22.36 13.31 20.59
CA MET A 302 -23.73 13.56 20.17
C MET A 302 -23.94 15.00 19.64
N SER A 303 -23.15 15.97 20.11
CA SER A 303 -23.23 17.35 19.62
C SER A 303 -22.71 17.52 18.18
N PHE A 304 -21.83 16.63 17.71
CA PHE A 304 -21.27 16.67 16.35
C PHE A 304 -22.18 15.97 15.33
N ILE A 305 -22.96 14.97 15.76
CA ILE A 305 -23.83 14.17 14.86
C ILE A 305 -24.76 15.02 13.98
N PRO A 306 -25.46 16.07 14.49
CA PRO A 306 -26.30 16.91 13.64
C PRO A 306 -25.56 17.55 12.47
N GLY A 307 -24.30 17.94 12.67
CA GLY A 307 -23.46 18.49 11.60
C GLY A 307 -23.17 17.46 10.52
N TRP A 308 -22.86 16.22 10.91
CA TRP A 308 -22.65 15.12 9.97
C TRP A 308 -23.93 14.72 9.23
N ILE A 309 -25.09 14.71 9.89
CA ILE A 309 -26.38 14.49 9.24
C ILE A 309 -26.66 15.58 8.20
N ALA A 310 -26.35 16.85 8.50
CA ALA A 310 -26.48 17.94 7.54
C ALA A 310 -25.59 17.73 6.31
N LYS A 311 -24.35 17.25 6.49
CA LYS A 311 -23.45 16.89 5.38
C LYS A 311 -23.97 15.73 4.54
N VAL A 312 -24.62 14.73 5.15
CA VAL A 312 -25.30 13.66 4.40
C VAL A 312 -26.45 14.25 3.60
N ALA A 313 -27.28 15.09 4.22
CA ALA A 313 -28.44 15.70 3.56
C ALA A 313 -28.07 16.68 2.43
N SER A 314 -26.92 17.35 2.52
CA SER A 314 -26.39 18.21 1.44
C SER A 314 -25.72 17.41 0.31
N GLY A 315 -25.46 16.12 0.52
CA GLY A 315 -24.78 15.25 -0.45
C GLY A 315 -23.25 15.35 -0.42
N GLU A 316 -22.66 16.09 0.52
CA GLU A 316 -21.21 16.26 0.66
C GLU A 316 -20.46 14.95 0.92
N LEU A 317 -21.11 13.99 1.58
CA LEU A 317 -20.52 12.69 1.93
C LEU A 317 -20.78 11.60 0.87
N GLY A 318 -21.32 12.00 -0.29
CA GLY A 318 -21.66 11.08 -1.37
C GLY A 318 -22.89 10.22 -1.09
N PRO A 319 -23.25 9.32 -2.02
CA PRO A 319 -24.52 8.58 -1.98
C PRO A 319 -24.60 7.59 -0.81
N MET A 320 -23.47 7.14 -0.28
CA MET A 320 -23.40 6.10 0.75
C MET A 320 -23.59 6.63 2.18
N GLY A 321 -23.59 7.96 2.38
CA GLY A 321 -23.78 8.55 3.72
C GLY A 321 -25.12 8.20 4.37
N GLY A 322 -26.16 8.01 3.55
CA GLY A 322 -27.49 7.58 4.01
C GLY A 322 -27.49 6.16 4.58
N ASP A 323 -26.76 5.24 3.95
CA ASP A 323 -26.68 3.83 4.38
C ASP A 323 -25.98 3.71 5.74
N VAL A 324 -24.94 4.51 5.95
CA VAL A 324 -24.24 4.61 7.24
C VAL A 324 -25.19 5.06 8.35
N LEU A 325 -26.00 6.10 8.10
CA LEU A 325 -27.00 6.57 9.06
C LEU A 325 -28.08 5.51 9.34
N ALA A 326 -28.56 4.82 8.30
CA ALA A 326 -29.56 3.76 8.47
C ALA A 326 -29.06 2.66 9.41
N ILE A 327 -27.82 2.19 9.20
CA ILE A 327 -27.19 1.15 10.04
C ILE A 327 -26.96 1.66 11.47
N LEU A 328 -26.53 2.92 11.61
CA LEU A 328 -26.35 3.53 12.93
C LEU A 328 -27.68 3.58 13.71
N PHE A 329 -28.77 4.01 13.06
CA PHE A 329 -30.08 4.09 13.69
C PHE A 329 -30.64 2.71 14.02
N GLU A 330 -30.47 1.72 13.14
CA GLU A 330 -30.84 0.33 13.41
C GLU A 330 -30.13 -0.19 14.66
N LYS A 331 -28.80 0.00 14.76
CA LYS A 331 -28.02 -0.45 15.91
C LYS A 331 -28.32 0.32 17.20
N LEU A 332 -28.65 1.61 17.11
CA LEU A 332 -29.14 2.38 18.25
C LEU A 332 -30.50 1.86 18.72
N ALA A 333 -31.42 1.57 17.81
CA ALA A 333 -32.73 1.01 18.13
C ALA A 333 -32.60 -0.37 18.80
N GLU A 334 -31.78 -1.27 18.25
CA GLU A 334 -31.45 -2.56 18.85
C GLU A 334 -30.92 -2.40 20.28
N LYS A 335 -29.99 -1.45 20.48
CA LYS A 335 -29.42 -1.17 21.80
C LYS A 335 -30.48 -0.68 22.78
N VAL A 336 -31.39 0.20 22.36
CA VAL A 336 -32.49 0.70 23.20
C VAL A 336 -33.47 -0.43 23.56
N ILE A 337 -33.85 -1.28 22.60
CA ILE A 337 -34.71 -2.45 22.83
C ILE A 337 -34.04 -3.39 23.84
N SER A 338 -32.74 -3.69 23.66
CA SER A 338 -31.99 -4.56 24.58
C SER A 338 -31.88 -4.02 26.02
N LEU A 339 -31.91 -2.69 26.19
CA LEU A 339 -31.93 -2.06 27.52
C LEU A 339 -33.30 -2.18 28.18
N ASN A 340 -34.38 -2.12 27.40
CA ASN A 340 -35.75 -2.24 27.87
C ASN A 340 -36.18 -3.70 28.14
N ASP A 341 -35.58 -4.66 27.45
CA ASP A 341 -35.82 -6.11 27.63
C ASP A 341 -35.01 -6.73 28.79
N LYS A 342 -34.20 -5.95 29.51
CA LYS A 342 -33.57 -6.45 30.74
C LYS A 342 -34.68 -6.84 31.72
N PRO A 343 -34.77 -8.12 32.13
CA PRO A 343 -35.82 -8.53 33.04
C PRO A 343 -35.68 -7.70 34.32
N ALA A 344 -36.79 -7.08 34.75
CA ALA A 344 -36.84 -6.41 36.04
C ALA A 344 -36.23 -7.35 37.09
N LEU A 345 -35.19 -6.87 37.79
CA LEU A 345 -34.52 -7.64 38.85
C LEU A 345 -35.59 -8.02 39.89
N LYS A 346 -36.06 -9.26 39.82
CA LYS A 346 -37.01 -9.81 40.77
C LYS A 346 -36.24 -10.19 42.01
N CYS A 347 -36.70 -9.72 43.17
CA CYS A 347 -36.19 -10.23 44.43
C CYS A 347 -36.37 -11.76 44.49
N ARG A 348 -35.29 -12.49 44.74
CA ARG A 348 -35.32 -13.96 44.88
C ARG A 348 -36.22 -14.48 46.01
N TYR A 349 -36.58 -13.62 46.96
CA TYR A 349 -37.38 -13.96 48.13
C TYR A 349 -38.82 -13.45 48.08
N CYS A 350 -39.04 -12.23 47.56
CA CYS A 350 -40.37 -11.60 47.54
C CYS A 350 -41.03 -11.60 46.15
N TYR A 351 -40.33 -12.05 45.09
CA TYR A 351 -40.73 -11.98 43.66
C TYR A 351 -41.18 -10.59 43.17
N SER A 352 -41.01 -9.55 44.01
CA SER A 352 -41.37 -8.18 43.70
C SER A 352 -40.41 -7.58 42.68
N THR A 353 -40.97 -6.80 41.78
CA THR A 353 -40.29 -6.02 40.73
C THR A 353 -40.03 -4.58 41.14
N ASN A 354 -40.37 -4.18 42.37
CA ASN A 354 -40.15 -2.81 42.84
C ASN A 354 -38.65 -2.52 43.01
N CYS A 355 -38.10 -1.75 42.07
CA CYS A 355 -36.70 -1.38 41.90
C CYS A 355 -36.19 -0.34 42.92
N ASN A 356 -36.67 -0.39 44.17
CA ASN A 356 -35.96 0.26 45.27
C ASN A 356 -34.84 -0.68 45.70
N ARG A 357 -33.63 -0.15 45.96
CA ARG A 357 -32.44 -0.92 46.40
C ARG A 357 -32.67 -1.79 47.65
N ARG A 358 -33.87 -1.73 48.26
CA ARG A 358 -34.38 -2.54 49.37
C ARG A 358 -35.81 -2.99 49.05
N CYS A 359 -36.11 -4.30 49.04
CA CYS A 359 -37.49 -4.78 48.86
C CYS A 359 -38.31 -4.44 50.12
N HIS A 360 -39.41 -3.68 49.95
CA HIS A 360 -40.30 -3.37 51.07
C HIS A 360 -40.97 -4.61 51.69
N ASN A 361 -41.11 -5.71 50.93
CA ASN A 361 -41.77 -6.93 51.39
C ASN A 361 -40.85 -7.89 52.18
N CYS A 362 -39.53 -7.87 51.95
CA CYS A 362 -38.57 -8.75 52.64
C CYS A 362 -37.40 -8.04 53.33
N GLY A 363 -37.29 -6.71 53.20
CA GLY A 363 -36.32 -5.87 53.89
C GLY A 363 -34.85 -5.99 53.43
N ARG A 364 -34.53 -6.87 52.47
CA ARG A 364 -33.17 -7.11 51.96
C ARG A 364 -32.78 -6.16 50.82
N ASN A 365 -31.50 -5.82 50.76
CA ASN A 365 -30.94 -4.98 49.69
C ASN A 365 -30.54 -5.82 48.47
N PHE A 366 -30.63 -5.23 47.26
CA PHE A 366 -30.25 -5.85 45.98
C PHE A 366 -28.93 -5.28 45.46
#